data_AF-A0A176RTS8-F1
#
_entry.id   AF-A0A176RTS8-F1
#
_cell.length_a   1.000
_cell.length_b   1.000
_cell.length_c   1.000
_cell.angle_alpha   90.00
_cell.angle_beta   90.00
_cell.angle_gamma   90.00
#
_symmetry.space_group_name_H-M   'P 1'
#
loop_
_entity.id
_entity.type
_entity.pdbx_description
1 polymer ?
#
loop_
_entity_poly.entity_id
_entity_poly.type
_entity_poly.pdbx_seq_one_letter_code
_entity_poly.pdbx_strand_id
1 'polypeptide(L)'
;MLSTIEATINQFGQIVWSEPVQIEKSQKILITFLEKPIQTQAQKNNPRPIESHRLKDEPFIGMWKDREDMQDSSAWVRAVRYQEWNQGE
;
A
#
# COMPACT_ATOMS: atom_id res chain seq x y z
N MET A 1 -3.76 18.61 35.62
CA MET A 1 -4.04 17.17 35.86
C MET A 1 -3.50 16.40 34.68
N LEU A 2 -2.77 15.32 34.92
CA LEU A 2 -2.33 14.42 33.85
C LEU A 2 -3.40 13.34 33.70
N SER A 3 -4.09 13.32 32.56
CA SER A 3 -4.96 12.21 32.16
C SER A 3 -4.14 11.26 31.29
N THR A 4 -3.95 10.04 31.75
CA THR A 4 -3.36 8.98 30.93
C THR A 4 -4.50 8.29 30.18
N ILE A 5 -4.47 8.37 28.85
CA ILE A 5 -5.42 7.70 27.97
C ILE A 5 -4.64 6.62 27.21
N GLU A 6 -5.19 5.42 27.17
CA GLU A 6 -4.59 4.30 26.47
C GLU A 6 -4.90 4.37 24.97
N ALA A 7 -3.96 3.95 24.15
CA ALA A 7 -4.12 3.86 22.71
C ALA A 7 -3.57 2.53 22.21
N THR A 8 -4.23 1.96 21.22
CA THR A 8 -3.78 0.74 20.54
C THR A 8 -3.44 1.07 19.09
N ILE A 9 -2.41 0.44 18.55
CA ILE A 9 -2.11 0.48 17.11
C ILE A 9 -2.64 -0.81 16.50
N ASN A 10 -3.61 -0.69 15.59
CA ASN A 10 -4.21 -1.85 14.95
C ASN A 10 -3.31 -2.43 13.84
N GLN A 11 -3.72 -3.55 13.25
CA GLN A 11 -2.97 -4.23 12.18
C GLN A 11 -2.78 -3.38 10.90
N PHE A 12 -3.53 -2.29 10.75
CA PHE A 12 -3.41 -1.35 9.63
C PHE A 12 -2.54 -0.14 9.97
N GLY A 13 -1.91 -0.11 11.16
CA GLY A 13 -1.06 0.98 11.60
C GLY A 13 -1.83 2.22 12.09
N GLN A 14 -3.14 2.13 12.30
CA GLN A 14 -3.93 3.25 12.81
C GLN A 14 -3.88 3.27 14.35
N ILE A 15 -3.74 4.47 14.91
CA ILE A 15 -3.84 4.69 16.36
C ILE A 15 -5.32 4.83 16.71
N VAL A 16 -5.80 3.95 17.58
CA VAL A 16 -7.16 3.95 18.11
C VAL A 16 -7.10 4.25 19.61
N TRP A 17 -7.74 5.33 20.03
CA TRP A 17 -7.84 5.72 21.42
C TRP A 17 -8.94 4.89 22.12
N SER A 18 -8.69 4.45 23.35
CA SER A 18 -9.73 3.75 24.14
C SER A 18 -10.90 4.66 24.48
N GLU A 19 -10.63 5.96 24.60
CA GLU A 19 -11.61 7.01 24.87
C GLU A 19 -11.41 8.21 23.93
N PRO A 20 -12.48 8.94 23.58
CA PRO A 20 -12.36 10.14 22.75
C PRO A 20 -11.47 11.20 23.40
N VAL A 21 -10.31 11.43 22.78
CA VAL A 21 -9.34 12.44 23.21
C VAL A 21 -9.80 13.82 22.76
N GLN A 22 -10.05 14.71 23.72
CA GLN A 22 -10.38 16.12 23.46
C GLN A 22 -9.09 16.94 23.41
N ILE A 23 -8.74 17.43 22.23
CA ILE A 23 -7.53 18.26 22.01
C ILE A 23 -7.98 19.67 21.65
N GLU A 24 -7.80 20.61 22.57
CA GLU A 24 -8.15 22.02 22.33
C GLU A 24 -7.17 22.73 21.37
N LYS A 25 -5.91 22.27 21.32
CA LYS A 25 -4.84 22.84 20.50
C LYS A 25 -3.95 21.75 19.92
N SER A 26 -3.52 21.92 18.66
CA SER A 26 -2.65 20.96 17.96
C SER A 26 -1.45 20.53 18.82
N GLN A 27 -1.29 19.23 19.00
CA GLN A 27 -0.22 18.66 19.82
C GLN A 27 0.56 17.62 19.03
N LYS A 28 1.90 17.64 19.15
CA LYS A 28 2.79 16.68 18.48
C LYS A 28 2.93 15.43 19.33
N ILE A 29 2.76 14.26 18.71
CA ILE A 29 2.97 12.95 19.33
C ILE A 29 4.18 12.30 18.62
N LEU A 30 5.18 11.88 19.40
CA LEU A 30 6.31 11.10 18.92
C LEU A 30 6.12 9.65 19.36
N ILE A 31 6.13 8.73 18.41
CA ILE A 31 5.99 7.30 18.65
C ILE A 31 7.25 6.63 18.14
N THR A 32 8.03 6.04 19.05
CA THR A 32 9.24 5.30 18.73
C THR A 32 8.92 3.81 18.80
N PHE A 33 8.97 3.14 17.66
CA PHE A 33 8.93 1.69 17.63
C PHE A 33 10.33 1.16 17.88
N LEU A 34 10.47 0.27 18.85
CA LEU A 34 11.61 -0.63 18.87
C LEU A 34 11.35 -1.63 17.75
N GLU A 35 11.98 -1.43 16.60
CA GLU A 35 12.06 -2.46 15.58
C GLU A 35 12.64 -3.69 16.25
N LYS A 36 11.78 -4.67 16.55
CA LYS A 36 12.26 -6.03 16.71
C LYS A 36 12.89 -6.33 15.36
N PRO A 37 14.16 -6.77 15.28
CA PRO A 37 14.72 -7.18 14.00
C PRO A 37 13.67 -8.08 13.38
N ILE A 38 13.25 -7.75 12.16
CA ILE A 38 12.37 -8.62 11.39
C ILE A 38 13.12 -9.93 11.37
N GLN A 39 12.73 -10.84 12.26
CA GLN A 39 13.07 -12.22 12.11
C GLN A 39 12.26 -12.55 10.88
N THR A 40 12.91 -12.41 9.72
CA THR A 40 12.64 -13.26 8.60
C THR A 40 12.86 -14.65 9.19
N GLN A 41 11.83 -15.16 9.86
CA GLN A 41 11.62 -16.57 9.97
C GLN A 41 11.55 -16.92 8.49
N ALA A 42 12.70 -17.29 7.93
CA ALA A 42 12.77 -18.24 6.87
C ALA A 42 11.97 -19.38 7.44
N GLN A 43 10.66 -19.34 7.21
CA GLN A 43 9.80 -20.42 7.54
C GLN A 43 10.49 -21.56 6.80
N LYS A 44 11.06 -22.50 7.56
CA LYS A 44 11.24 -23.86 7.08
C LYS A 44 9.83 -24.43 6.89
N ASN A 45 9.03 -23.76 6.06
CA ASN A 45 8.06 -24.41 5.23
C ASN A 45 8.94 -25.40 4.49
N ASN A 46 8.74 -26.69 4.72
CA ASN A 46 8.98 -27.63 3.63
C ASN A 46 8.42 -26.91 2.39
N PRO A 47 9.26 -26.54 1.41
CA PRO A 47 8.73 -25.93 0.22
C PRO A 47 7.80 -27.00 -0.33
N ARG A 48 6.48 -26.80 -0.14
CA ARG A 48 5.54 -27.29 -1.14
C ARG A 48 6.15 -26.77 -2.43
N PRO A 49 6.39 -27.61 -3.44
CA PRO A 49 6.85 -27.09 -4.71
C PRO A 49 5.80 -26.07 -5.12
N ILE A 50 6.11 -24.79 -4.88
CA ILE A 50 5.46 -23.69 -5.54
C ILE A 50 5.92 -23.97 -6.94
N GLU A 51 5.03 -24.50 -7.79
CA GLU A 51 5.28 -24.52 -9.20
C GLU A 51 5.68 -23.09 -9.53
N SER A 52 6.98 -22.92 -9.79
CA SER A 52 7.56 -21.65 -10.17
C SER A 52 7.04 -21.40 -11.57
N HIS A 53 5.80 -20.94 -11.65
CA HIS A 53 5.27 -20.35 -12.86
C HIS A 53 6.21 -19.18 -13.14
N ARG A 54 6.97 -19.32 -14.22
CA ARG A 54 7.93 -18.27 -14.57
C ARG A 54 7.05 -17.06 -14.88
N LEU A 55 7.35 -15.91 -14.29
CA LEU A 55 6.54 -14.70 -14.47
C LEU A 55 6.19 -14.41 -15.95
N LYS A 56 7.12 -14.72 -16.87
CA LYS A 56 6.93 -14.58 -18.32
C LYS A 56 5.85 -15.48 -18.93
N ASP A 57 5.45 -16.54 -18.24
CA ASP A 57 4.45 -17.53 -18.67
C ASP A 57 3.05 -17.15 -18.14
N GLU A 58 2.93 -16.06 -17.36
CA GLU A 58 1.65 -15.53 -16.89
C GLU A 58 0.88 -14.86 -18.04
N PRO A 59 -0.44 -15.09 -18.16
CA PRO A 59 -1.25 -14.65 -19.31
C PRO A 59 -1.39 -13.13 -19.44
N PHE A 60 -1.14 -12.37 -18.36
CA PHE A 60 -1.20 -10.90 -18.38
C PHE A 60 0.11 -10.27 -18.89
N ILE A 61 1.23 -11.01 -18.89
CA ILE A 61 2.50 -10.52 -19.41
C ILE A 61 2.44 -10.49 -20.94
N GLY A 62 2.62 -9.31 -21.53
CA GLY A 62 2.56 -9.10 -22.97
C GLY A 62 1.16 -8.81 -23.52
N MET A 63 0.13 -8.73 -22.67
CA MET A 63 -1.25 -8.45 -23.08
C MET A 63 -1.42 -7.13 -23.87
N TRP A 64 -0.47 -6.20 -23.73
CA TRP A 64 -0.47 -4.90 -24.39
C TRP A 64 0.57 -4.78 -25.50
N LYS A 65 1.30 -5.87 -25.83
CA LYS A 65 2.41 -5.83 -26.79
C LYS A 65 1.97 -5.45 -28.21
N ASP A 66 0.79 -5.91 -28.61
CA ASP A 66 0.28 -5.73 -29.98
C ASP A 66 -0.57 -4.45 -30.11
N ARG A 67 -0.75 -3.70 -29.02
CA ARG A 67 -1.45 -2.42 -29.02
C ARG A 67 -0.54 -1.31 -29.52
N GLU A 68 -0.84 -0.81 -30.72
CA GLU A 68 -0.11 0.31 -31.33
C GLU A 68 -0.16 1.57 -30.46
N ASP A 69 -1.30 1.84 -29.83
CA ASP A 69 -1.48 2.98 -28.92
C ASP A 69 -0.68 2.84 -27.61
N MET A 70 -0.22 1.64 -27.27
CA MET A 70 0.58 1.37 -26.07
C MET A 70 2.10 1.40 -26.31
N GLN A 71 2.54 1.70 -27.55
CA GLN A 71 3.96 1.91 -27.86
C GLN A 71 4.54 3.12 -27.10
N ASP A 72 3.70 4.14 -26.87
CA ASP A 72 3.97 5.23 -25.92
C ASP A 72 2.89 5.24 -24.83
N SER A 73 3.14 4.48 -23.76
CA SER A 73 2.24 4.38 -22.62
C SER A 73 1.99 5.73 -21.93
N SER A 74 2.94 6.66 -21.99
CA SER A 74 2.79 7.98 -21.39
C SER A 74 1.83 8.85 -22.20
N ALA A 75 1.93 8.80 -23.53
CA ALA A 75 0.98 9.48 -24.43
C ALA A 75 -0.44 8.89 -24.26
N TRP A 76 -0.54 7.56 -24.21
CA TRP A 76 -1.81 6.87 -24.00
C TRP A 76 -2.52 7.31 -22.71
N VAL A 77 -1.83 7.28 -21.57
CA VAL A 77 -2.40 7.71 -20.27
C VAL A 77 -2.85 9.18 -20.31
N ARG A 78 -2.07 10.07 -20.95
CA ARG A 78 -2.45 11.49 -21.08
C ARG A 78 -3.72 11.67 -21.91
N ALA A 79 -3.83 10.97 -23.04
CA ALA A 79 -5.00 11.02 -23.91
C ALA A 79 -6.26 10.53 -23.19
N VAL A 80 -6.18 9.38 -22.50
CA VAL A 80 -7.28 8.85 -21.67
C VAL A 80 -7.69 9.87 -20.61
N ARG A 81 -6.72 10.47 -19.92
CA ARG A 81 -7.01 11.45 -18.86
C ARG A 81 -7.68 12.71 -19.41
N TYR A 82 -7.27 13.19 -20.58
CA TYR A 82 -7.94 14.30 -21.26
C TYR A 82 -9.38 13.93 -21.66
N GLN A 83 -9.58 12.75 -22.27
CA GLN A 83 -10.90 12.33 -22.72
C GLN A 83 -11.88 12.08 -21.57
N GLU A 84 -11.44 11.43 -20.50
CA GLU A 84 -12.34 11.00 -19.43
C GLU A 84 -12.54 12.09 -18.36
N TRP A 85 -11.56 12.99 -18.16
CA TRP A 85 -11.62 13.97 -17.06
C TRP A 85 -11.80 15.41 -17.50
N ASN A 86 -11.55 15.78 -18.77
CA ASN A 86 -11.76 17.15 -19.26
C ASN A 86 -13.07 17.32 -20.06
N GLN A 87 -13.96 16.33 -20.12
CA GLN A 87 -15.30 16.48 -20.74
C GLN A 87 -16.35 17.15 -19.84
N GLY A 88 -15.92 17.87 -18.80
CA GLY A 88 -16.79 18.50 -17.80
C GLY A 88 -16.70 20.03 -17.70
N GLU A 89 -16.10 20.70 -18.69
CA GLU A 89 -16.11 22.18 -18.81
C GLU A 89 -17.09 22.66 -19.89
#